data_AF-A0ABD0Y233-F1
#
_entry.id   AF-A0ABD0Y233-F1
#
_cell.length_a   1.000
_cell.length_b   1.000
_cell.length_c   1.000
_cell.angle_alpha   90.00
_cell.angle_beta   90.00
_cell.angle_gamma   90.00
#
_symmetry.space_group_name_H-M   'P 1'
#
loop_
_entity.id
_entity.type
_entity.pdbx_description
1 polymer ?
#
loop_
_entity_poly.entity_id
_entity_poly.type
_entity_poly.pdbx_seq_one_letter_code
_entity_poly.pdbx_strand_id
1 'polypeptide(L)'
;MDDHWLHLSMPVFHTSATPPANIASISNPHRSIMTLHVMVPPRSTLLPPPLPPSAVAPAQSNPTPHLNMAPWPLSPLPSLQDCECFGHSNRCSYIELLNAVICVSCKHNTRGQHCQDCKQGYFRNASAQLEDENVCIDCSCNPFGSDSVRCNGTGFCKCKEGTTGAKCQDCLPGYLWDNGCKSRVCDNELLRCQNGGVCLNHLRCQCTSAYTGLLCEKPRCESELGGCGGPDSGQTALSPTSLLILLLLLLGSTLFREASYCP
;
A
#
# COMPACT_ATOMS: atom_id res chain seq x y z
N MET A 1 -45.39 -20.75 -25.05
CA MET A 1 -44.50 -20.93 -26.22
C MET A 1 -43.44 -19.85 -26.23
N ASP A 2 -42.36 -19.84 -25.47
CA ASP A 2 -41.98 -20.33 -24.13
C ASP A 2 -40.71 -19.54 -23.80
N ASP A 3 -40.72 -18.77 -22.70
CA ASP A 3 -39.54 -18.06 -22.20
C ASP A 3 -38.72 -19.02 -21.32
N HIS A 4 -37.52 -19.38 -21.79
CA HIS A 4 -36.58 -20.22 -21.04
C HIS A 4 -35.69 -19.36 -20.12
N TRP A 5 -35.99 -19.37 -18.82
CA TRP A 5 -35.06 -18.97 -17.76
C TRP A 5 -34.29 -20.20 -17.26
N LEU A 6 -32.97 -20.22 -17.43
CA LEU A 6 -32.10 -21.25 -16.85
C LEU A 6 -31.87 -20.95 -15.36
N HIS A 7 -32.54 -21.71 -14.50
CA HIS A 7 -32.18 -21.87 -13.08
C HIS A 7 -30.93 -22.74 -12.95
N LEU A 8 -29.88 -22.23 -12.30
CA LEU A 8 -28.77 -23.04 -11.80
C LEU A 8 -28.76 -22.99 -10.27
N SER A 9 -29.17 -24.11 -9.70
CA SER A 9 -29.20 -24.42 -8.27
C SER A 9 -27.78 -24.71 -7.75
N MET A 10 -27.38 -24.11 -6.63
CA MET A 10 -26.16 -24.47 -5.91
C MET A 10 -26.45 -25.56 -4.86
N PRO A 11 -25.59 -26.58 -4.70
CA PRO A 11 -25.78 -27.61 -3.68
C PRO A 11 -25.34 -27.13 -2.29
N VAL A 12 -26.22 -27.34 -1.31
CA VAL A 12 -25.96 -27.17 0.13
C VAL A 12 -25.21 -28.42 0.63
N PHE A 13 -23.96 -28.27 1.06
CA PHE A 13 -23.25 -29.32 1.78
C PHE A 13 -23.51 -29.18 3.28
N HIS A 14 -24.22 -30.15 3.84
CA HIS A 14 -24.24 -30.44 5.27
C HIS A 14 -22.99 -31.25 5.63
N THR A 15 -22.18 -30.73 6.56
CA THR A 15 -21.19 -31.55 7.27
C THR A 15 -21.43 -31.45 8.76
N SER A 16 -22.00 -32.53 9.30
CA SER A 16 -22.01 -32.89 10.71
C SER A 16 -20.62 -33.33 11.14
N ALA A 17 -20.04 -32.69 12.16
CA ALA A 17 -18.90 -33.25 12.89
C ALA A 17 -19.02 -32.90 14.38
N THR A 18 -19.29 -33.93 15.18
CA THR A 18 -19.23 -33.97 16.63
C THR A 18 -17.78 -33.79 17.12
N PRO A 19 -17.51 -32.99 18.18
CA PRO A 19 -16.21 -33.01 18.85
C PRO A 19 -16.18 -34.04 20.00
N PRO A 20 -15.03 -34.66 20.29
CA PRO A 20 -14.87 -35.49 21.49
C PRO A 20 -14.61 -34.62 22.72
N ALA A 21 -15.15 -35.08 23.85
CA ALA A 21 -14.84 -34.60 25.19
C ALA A 21 -13.50 -35.17 25.68
N ASN A 22 -12.59 -34.33 26.18
CA ASN A 22 -12.19 -34.36 27.60
C ASN A 22 -10.98 -33.44 27.95
N ILE A 23 -11.18 -32.72 29.06
CA ILE A 23 -10.24 -32.35 30.13
C ILE A 23 -9.11 -31.34 29.82
N ALA A 24 -9.23 -30.13 30.36
CA ALA A 24 -8.49 -29.72 31.57
C ALA A 24 -8.88 -28.29 31.98
N SER A 25 -9.46 -28.20 33.18
CA SER A 25 -9.82 -26.97 33.87
C SER A 25 -8.57 -26.28 34.41
N ILE A 26 -8.32 -25.04 34.00
CA ILE A 26 -7.53 -24.08 34.78
C ILE A 26 -8.37 -22.82 34.95
N SER A 27 -8.86 -22.64 36.17
CA SER A 27 -9.54 -21.47 36.69
C SER A 27 -8.56 -20.31 36.92
N ASN A 28 -8.80 -19.14 36.33
CA ASN A 28 -8.59 -17.84 36.99
C ASN A 28 -9.26 -16.69 36.19
N PRO A 29 -9.40 -15.47 36.73
CA PRO A 29 -10.65 -15.03 37.35
C PRO A 29 -11.31 -13.86 36.60
N HIS A 30 -12.62 -13.74 36.84
CA HIS A 30 -13.46 -12.53 36.73
C HIS A 30 -12.82 -11.26 36.11
N ARG A 31 -12.93 -11.10 34.78
CA ARG A 31 -12.83 -9.78 34.15
C ARG A 31 -14.23 -9.19 34.07
N SER A 32 -14.60 -8.40 35.08
CA SER A 32 -15.79 -7.56 35.03
C SER A 32 -15.72 -6.68 33.79
N ILE A 33 -16.62 -6.91 32.85
CA ILE A 33 -16.84 -6.00 31.73
C ILE A 33 -17.55 -4.79 32.34
N MET A 34 -16.80 -3.70 32.57
CA MET A 34 -17.39 -2.39 32.76
C MET A 34 -18.01 -1.99 31.42
N THR A 35 -19.33 -2.14 31.33
CA THR A 35 -20.13 -1.58 30.24
C THR A 35 -20.03 -0.06 30.36
N LEU A 36 -19.18 0.56 29.54
CA LEU A 36 -19.11 2.02 29.43
C LEU A 36 -20.36 2.49 28.69
N HIS A 37 -21.37 2.92 29.45
CA HIS A 37 -22.51 3.64 28.88
C HIS A 37 -22.03 5.02 28.39
N VAL A 38 -21.74 5.12 27.10
CA VAL A 38 -21.59 6.42 26.43
C VAL A 38 -23.01 6.97 26.23
N MET A 39 -23.39 7.98 27.02
CA MET A 39 -24.60 8.75 26.76
C MET A 39 -24.44 9.49 25.44
N VAL A 40 -25.17 9.05 24.41
CA VAL A 40 -25.35 9.83 23.18
C VAL A 40 -26.43 10.87 23.47
N PRO A 41 -26.14 12.18 23.38
CA PRO A 41 -27.15 13.21 23.58
C PRO A 41 -28.19 13.17 22.45
N PRO A 42 -29.46 13.54 22.70
CA PRO A 42 -30.48 13.57 21.67
C PRO A 42 -30.14 14.61 20.61
N ARG A 43 -30.36 14.24 19.35
CA ARG A 43 -30.14 15.08 18.17
C ARG A 43 -31.07 16.29 18.22
N SER A 44 -30.54 17.45 18.61
CA SER A 44 -31.25 18.72 18.51
C SER A 44 -31.48 19.05 17.04
N THR A 45 -32.73 18.98 16.58
CA THR A 45 -33.15 19.57 15.30
C THR A 45 -33.08 21.09 15.40
N LEU A 46 -31.95 21.66 15.01
CA LEU A 46 -31.81 23.09 14.76
C LEU A 46 -32.51 23.42 13.44
N LEU A 47 -33.62 24.15 13.50
CA LEU A 47 -34.17 24.83 12.33
C LEU A 47 -33.15 25.88 11.82
N PRO A 48 -33.03 26.09 10.50
CA PRO A 48 -32.22 27.18 9.98
C PRO A 48 -32.82 28.54 10.39
N PRO A 49 -32.00 29.57 10.65
CA PRO A 49 -32.48 30.91 10.94
C PRO A 49 -33.18 31.53 9.72
N PRO A 50 -34.14 32.46 9.92
CA PRO A 50 -34.76 33.18 8.82
C PRO A 50 -33.75 34.08 8.11
N LEU A 51 -33.84 34.13 6.78
CA LEU A 51 -33.08 35.05 5.94
C LEU A 51 -33.36 36.51 6.33
N PRO A 52 -32.35 37.40 6.33
CA PRO A 52 -32.58 38.82 6.54
C PRO A 52 -33.36 39.41 5.35
N PRO A 53 -34.17 40.46 5.56
CA PRO A 53 -34.82 41.16 4.46
C PRO A 53 -33.77 41.78 3.54
N SER A 54 -33.97 41.62 2.23
CA SER A 54 -33.15 42.28 1.21
C SER A 54 -33.12 43.78 1.46
N ALA A 55 -31.93 44.31 1.70
CA ALA A 55 -31.71 45.75 1.70
C ALA A 55 -31.98 46.25 0.27
N VAL A 56 -33.07 47.01 0.14
CA VAL A 56 -33.34 47.85 -1.04
C VAL A 56 -32.21 48.88 -1.09
N ALA A 57 -31.36 48.78 -2.11
CA ALA A 57 -30.37 49.80 -2.41
C ALA A 57 -31.09 51.12 -2.79
N PRO A 58 -30.55 52.28 -2.40
CA PRO A 58 -31.18 53.56 -2.72
C PRO A 58 -31.14 53.81 -4.22
N ALA A 59 -32.29 54.22 -4.76
CA ALA A 59 -32.41 54.75 -6.10
C ALA A 59 -31.52 56.00 -6.23
N GLN A 60 -30.42 55.88 -6.96
CA GLN A 60 -29.72 57.05 -7.46
C GLN A 60 -30.46 57.55 -8.70
N SER A 61 -31.21 58.64 -8.52
CA SER A 61 -31.78 59.41 -9.60
C SER A 61 -30.65 60.00 -10.45
N ASN A 62 -30.36 59.40 -11.59
CA ASN A 62 -29.59 60.06 -12.63
C ASN A 62 -30.54 60.47 -13.76
N PRO A 63 -30.40 61.70 -14.30
CA PRO A 63 -31.40 62.29 -15.16
C PRO A 63 -31.48 61.59 -16.51
N THR A 64 -32.70 61.50 -17.02
CA THR A 64 -33.05 60.98 -18.35
C THR A 64 -32.25 61.67 -19.46
N PRO A 65 -31.56 60.93 -20.34
CA PRO A 65 -31.29 61.45 -21.68
C PRO A 65 -32.52 61.18 -22.57
N HIS A 66 -32.87 62.21 -23.31
CA HIS A 66 -33.94 62.28 -24.31
C HIS A 66 -34.09 61.01 -25.16
N LEU A 67 -35.32 60.53 -25.30
CA LEU A 67 -35.74 59.56 -26.30
C LEU A 67 -35.49 60.13 -27.70
N ASN A 68 -34.43 59.67 -28.36
CA ASN A 68 -34.34 59.66 -29.81
C ASN A 68 -34.42 58.21 -30.26
N MET A 69 -35.60 57.79 -30.71
CA MET A 69 -35.81 56.52 -31.40
C MET A 69 -35.06 56.54 -32.75
N ALA A 70 -33.81 56.10 -32.75
CA ALA A 70 -33.16 55.60 -33.95
C ALA A 70 -33.44 54.08 -34.06
N PRO A 71 -33.59 53.53 -35.27
CA PRO A 71 -33.73 52.09 -35.45
C PRO A 71 -32.50 51.40 -34.87
N TRP A 72 -32.71 50.57 -33.85
CA TRP A 72 -31.69 49.73 -33.25
C TRP A 72 -30.90 49.05 -34.38
N PRO A 73 -29.58 49.23 -34.51
CA PRO A 73 -28.82 48.24 -35.25
C PRO A 73 -29.08 46.93 -34.52
N LEU A 74 -29.54 45.92 -35.26
CA LEU A 74 -29.51 44.55 -34.79
C LEU A 74 -28.10 44.35 -34.24
N SER A 75 -27.97 44.28 -32.92
CA SER A 75 -26.76 43.82 -32.28
C SER A 75 -26.39 42.55 -33.02
N PRO A 76 -25.19 42.42 -33.61
CA PRO A 76 -24.78 41.12 -34.09
C PRO A 76 -24.98 40.16 -32.91
N LEU A 77 -25.55 38.97 -33.17
CA LEU A 77 -25.56 37.85 -32.22
C LEU A 77 -24.26 37.91 -31.39
N PRO A 78 -24.30 37.70 -30.05
CA PRO A 78 -23.11 37.80 -29.22
C PRO A 78 -22.00 37.07 -29.95
N SER A 79 -21.03 37.87 -30.41
CA SER A 79 -20.00 37.41 -31.30
C SER A 79 -19.39 36.17 -30.66
N LEU A 80 -19.46 35.04 -31.35
CA LEU A 80 -18.79 33.79 -30.99
C LEU A 80 -17.26 34.05 -31.01
N GLN A 81 -16.75 34.81 -30.03
CA GLN A 81 -15.44 35.43 -30.14
C GLN A 81 -14.69 35.61 -28.82
N ASP A 82 -15.20 35.11 -27.69
CA ASP A 82 -14.31 34.88 -26.55
C ASP A 82 -14.47 33.47 -26.01
N CYS A 83 -13.50 32.65 -26.40
CA CYS A 83 -13.32 31.29 -25.96
C CYS A 83 -12.68 31.30 -24.57
N GLU A 84 -13.47 31.08 -23.52
CA GLU A 84 -12.91 30.96 -22.18
C GLU A 84 -12.22 29.59 -22.01
N CYS A 85 -10.92 29.55 -22.31
CA CYS A 85 -10.10 28.33 -22.24
C CYS A 85 -8.93 28.43 -21.25
N PHE A 86 -9.05 29.31 -20.23
CA PHE A 86 -7.99 29.61 -19.25
C PHE A 86 -6.61 29.87 -19.90
N GLY A 87 -6.58 30.55 -21.06
CA GLY A 87 -5.33 30.81 -21.77
C GLY A 87 -4.62 29.58 -22.37
N HIS A 88 -5.25 28.41 -22.38
CA HIS A 88 -4.66 27.15 -22.86
C HIS A 88 -5.15 26.74 -24.25
N SER A 89 -6.13 27.45 -24.80
CA SER A 89 -6.50 27.39 -26.21
C SER A 89 -7.09 28.73 -26.64
N ASN A 90 -6.96 29.05 -27.92
CA ASN A 90 -7.62 30.18 -28.56
C ASN A 90 -8.68 29.72 -29.57
N ARG A 91 -9.07 28.43 -29.51
CA ARG A 91 -9.98 27.80 -30.45
C ARG A 91 -11.04 26.99 -29.70
N CYS A 92 -12.29 27.15 -30.09
CA CYS A 92 -13.39 26.34 -29.60
C CYS A 92 -14.21 25.76 -30.74
N SER A 93 -14.94 24.70 -30.43
CA SER A 93 -16.01 24.16 -31.26
C SER A 93 -17.29 24.17 -30.45
N TYR A 94 -18.39 24.53 -31.09
CA TYR A 94 -19.72 24.30 -30.55
C TYR A 94 -20.15 22.87 -30.87
N ILE A 95 -20.68 22.15 -29.89
CA ILE A 95 -21.20 20.79 -30.05
C ILE A 95 -22.71 20.83 -29.81
N GLU A 96 -23.50 20.72 -30.88
CA GLU A 96 -24.96 20.83 -30.87
C GLU A 96 -25.63 19.85 -29.90
N LEU A 97 -25.18 18.58 -29.87
CA LEU A 97 -25.76 17.54 -29.01
C LEU A 97 -25.64 17.85 -27.51
N LEU A 98 -24.64 18.67 -27.13
CA LEU A 98 -24.38 19.06 -25.75
C LEU A 98 -24.81 20.51 -25.47
N ASN A 99 -25.25 21.23 -26.51
CA ASN A 99 -25.51 22.67 -26.47
C ASN A 99 -24.38 23.45 -25.77
N ALA A 100 -23.12 23.06 -26.04
CA ALA A 100 -21.95 23.53 -25.30
C ALA A 100 -20.81 23.95 -26.23
N VAL A 101 -20.09 25.00 -25.84
CA VAL A 101 -18.83 25.42 -26.46
C VAL A 101 -17.68 24.73 -25.71
N ILE A 102 -16.87 23.98 -26.45
CA ILE A 102 -15.72 23.23 -25.92
C ILE A 102 -14.45 23.73 -26.59
N CYS A 103 -13.44 24.05 -25.77
CA CYS A 103 -12.10 24.36 -26.21
C CYS A 103 -11.48 23.15 -26.93
N VAL A 104 -10.89 23.39 -28.09
CA VAL A 104 -10.22 22.36 -28.87
C VAL A 104 -8.71 22.56 -28.82
N SER A 105 -7.95 21.47 -28.92
CA SER A 105 -6.48 21.49 -28.93
C SER A 105 -5.85 22.19 -27.71
N CYS A 106 -6.35 21.90 -26.50
CA CYS A 106 -5.77 22.40 -25.25
C CYS A 106 -4.26 22.13 -25.14
N LYS A 107 -3.50 23.21 -24.91
CA LYS A 107 -2.05 23.24 -24.67
C LYS A 107 -1.73 22.94 -23.20
N HIS A 108 -0.48 23.10 -22.78
CA HIS A 108 -0.06 23.05 -21.36
C HIS A 108 -0.52 21.79 -20.59
N ASN A 109 -0.62 20.67 -21.31
CA ASN A 109 -1.09 19.39 -20.79
C ASN A 109 -2.48 19.43 -20.13
N THR A 110 -3.33 20.37 -20.55
CA THR A 110 -4.71 20.49 -20.08
C THR A 110 -5.73 19.84 -21.01
N ARG A 111 -6.93 19.62 -20.50
CA ARG A 111 -8.10 19.05 -21.17
C ARG A 111 -9.37 19.53 -20.45
N GLY A 112 -10.52 19.04 -20.92
CA GLY A 112 -11.82 19.46 -20.40
C GLY A 112 -12.44 20.54 -21.29
N GLN A 113 -13.68 20.91 -20.99
CA GLN A 113 -14.46 21.84 -21.80
C GLN A 113 -13.78 23.21 -21.94
N HIS A 114 -13.12 23.67 -20.89
CA HIS A 114 -12.43 24.96 -20.81
C HIS A 114 -10.93 24.80 -20.65
N CYS A 115 -10.38 23.61 -20.91
CA CYS A 115 -8.99 23.28 -20.61
C CYS A 115 -8.62 23.39 -19.11
N GLN A 116 -9.57 23.13 -18.21
CA GLN A 116 -9.39 23.29 -16.75
C GLN A 116 -8.78 22.07 -16.04
N ASP A 117 -8.77 20.92 -16.69
CA ASP A 117 -8.32 19.65 -16.11
C ASP A 117 -6.98 19.22 -16.68
N CYS A 118 -6.18 18.49 -15.92
CA CYS A 118 -4.95 17.90 -16.47
C CYS A 118 -5.21 16.63 -17.30
N LYS A 119 -4.44 16.46 -18.38
CA LYS A 119 -4.41 15.23 -19.19
C LYS A 119 -4.01 14.01 -18.35
N GLN A 120 -4.27 12.81 -18.86
CA GLN A 120 -3.81 11.59 -18.21
C GLN A 120 -2.28 11.58 -18.16
N GLY A 121 -1.70 11.17 -17.03
CA GLY A 121 -0.26 11.29 -16.81
C GLY A 121 0.17 12.63 -16.22
N TYR A 122 -0.76 13.56 -15.95
CA TYR A 122 -0.47 14.84 -15.32
C TYR A 122 -1.37 15.06 -14.10
N PHE A 123 -0.88 15.80 -13.11
CA PHE A 123 -1.64 16.24 -11.94
C PHE A 123 -1.61 17.77 -11.81
N ARG A 124 -2.61 18.33 -11.14
CA ARG A 124 -2.76 19.78 -10.98
C ARG A 124 -1.79 20.31 -9.93
N ASN A 125 -1.02 21.33 -10.29
CA ASN A 125 -0.21 22.09 -9.36
C ASN A 125 -1.10 22.99 -8.50
N ALA A 126 -1.20 22.71 -7.20
CA ALA A 126 -2.03 23.49 -6.29
C ALA A 126 -1.53 24.92 -6.06
N SER A 127 -0.25 25.18 -6.34
CA SER A 127 0.38 26.50 -6.16
C SER A 127 0.28 27.39 -7.39
N ALA A 128 -0.10 26.84 -8.55
CA ALA A 128 -0.26 27.59 -9.80
C ALA A 128 -1.72 28.01 -10.00
N GLN A 129 -1.92 29.15 -10.67
CA GLN A 129 -3.24 29.56 -11.14
C GLN A 129 -3.69 28.71 -12.34
N LEU A 130 -4.97 28.75 -12.67
CA LEU A 130 -5.53 27.93 -13.75
C LEU A 130 -5.02 28.34 -15.13
N GLU A 131 -4.55 29.58 -15.28
CA GLU A 131 -4.07 30.15 -16.54
C GLU A 131 -2.57 29.92 -16.77
N ASP A 132 -1.86 29.38 -15.77
CA ASP A 132 -0.42 29.15 -15.81
C ASP A 132 -0.05 28.03 -16.80
N GLU A 133 1.01 28.22 -17.58
CA GLU A 133 1.51 27.21 -18.52
C GLU A 133 1.99 25.92 -17.82
N ASN A 134 2.35 26.00 -16.54
CA ASN A 134 2.81 24.91 -15.70
C ASN A 134 1.75 24.43 -14.69
N VAL A 135 0.47 24.71 -14.94
CA VAL A 135 -0.65 24.25 -14.10
C VAL A 135 -0.71 22.72 -14.00
N CYS A 136 -0.24 21.99 -15.01
CA CYS A 136 -0.23 20.53 -15.05
C CYS A 136 1.19 19.97 -15.04
N ILE A 137 1.52 19.24 -13.97
CA ILE A 137 2.84 18.64 -13.75
C ILE A 137 2.79 17.17 -14.15
N ASP A 138 3.82 16.71 -14.86
CA ASP A 138 3.96 15.31 -15.26
C ASP A 138 4.05 14.37 -14.04
N CYS A 139 3.29 13.28 -14.09
CA CYS A 139 3.30 12.26 -13.06
C CYS A 139 4.59 11.44 -13.06
N SER A 140 5.21 11.21 -14.22
CA SER A 140 6.42 10.38 -14.39
C SER A 140 6.33 8.97 -13.77
N CYS A 141 5.14 8.34 -13.76
CA CYS A 141 4.98 6.99 -13.22
C CYS A 141 5.69 5.96 -14.09
N ASN A 142 6.49 5.07 -13.49
CA ASN A 142 7.20 4.03 -14.23
C ASN A 142 6.19 3.01 -14.80
N PRO A 143 6.14 2.79 -16.13
CA PRO A 143 5.14 1.90 -16.74
C PRO A 143 5.27 0.44 -16.30
N PHE A 144 6.48 0.00 -15.95
CA PHE A 144 6.76 -1.36 -15.50
C PHE A 144 6.45 -1.56 -14.01
N GLY A 145 6.62 -0.52 -13.19
CA GLY A 145 6.41 -0.57 -11.75
C GLY A 145 5.06 -0.04 -11.26
N SER A 146 4.37 0.78 -12.04
CA SER A 146 3.06 1.35 -11.71
C SER A 146 1.91 0.57 -12.35
N ASP A 147 0.74 0.62 -11.70
CA ASP A 147 -0.51 0.06 -12.24
C ASP A 147 -1.01 0.85 -13.46
N SER A 148 -0.73 2.16 -13.48
CA SER A 148 -1.14 3.05 -14.57
C SER A 148 -0.24 4.28 -14.64
N VAL A 149 -0.40 5.08 -15.70
CA VAL A 149 0.26 6.38 -15.85
C VAL A 149 -0.31 7.47 -14.92
N ARG A 150 -1.44 7.20 -14.23
CA ARG A 150 -2.08 8.17 -13.34
C ARG A 150 -1.40 8.21 -11.98
N CYS A 151 -1.21 9.43 -11.48
CA CYS A 151 -0.82 9.71 -10.11
C CYS A 151 -1.95 10.43 -9.34
N ASN A 152 -1.82 10.52 -8.03
CA ASN A 152 -2.73 11.29 -7.18
C ASN A 152 -2.46 12.82 -7.30
N GLY A 153 -3.23 13.62 -6.58
CA GLY A 153 -3.08 15.09 -6.57
C GLY A 153 -1.74 15.62 -6.03
N THR A 154 -0.89 14.76 -5.47
CA THR A 154 0.46 15.11 -4.99
C THR A 154 1.57 14.53 -5.87
N GLY A 155 1.23 13.86 -6.98
CA GLY A 155 2.21 13.28 -7.90
C GLY A 155 2.67 11.86 -7.54
N PHE A 156 2.08 11.20 -6.54
CA PHE A 156 2.42 9.81 -6.19
C PHE A 156 1.67 8.80 -7.04
N CYS A 157 2.41 7.82 -7.54
CA CYS A 157 1.90 6.76 -8.40
C CYS A 157 1.40 5.56 -7.59
N LYS A 158 0.41 4.85 -8.13
CA LYS A 158 -0.02 3.58 -7.57
C LYS A 158 0.90 2.47 -8.08
N CYS A 159 1.68 1.87 -7.19
CA CYS A 159 2.65 0.84 -7.54
C CYS A 159 2.03 -0.56 -7.59
N LYS A 160 2.55 -1.38 -8.50
CA LYS A 160 2.30 -2.82 -8.56
C LYS A 160 2.90 -3.52 -7.35
N GLU A 161 2.48 -4.76 -7.13
CA GLU A 161 3.06 -5.60 -6.08
C GLU A 161 4.58 -5.73 -6.25
N GLY A 162 5.31 -5.63 -5.13
CA GLY A 162 6.76 -5.73 -5.14
C GLY A 162 7.50 -4.46 -5.54
N THR A 163 6.81 -3.40 -5.97
CA THR A 163 7.38 -2.10 -6.32
C THR A 163 7.08 -1.05 -5.25
N THR A 164 7.99 -0.09 -5.09
CA THR A 164 7.90 1.02 -4.13
C THR A 164 8.51 2.30 -4.72
N GLY A 165 8.45 3.40 -3.95
CA GLY A 165 8.89 4.73 -4.36
C GLY A 165 7.75 5.58 -4.93
N ALA A 166 7.94 6.91 -4.96
CA ALA A 166 6.90 7.84 -5.39
C ALA A 166 6.47 7.64 -6.86
N LYS A 167 7.38 7.15 -7.70
CA LYS A 167 7.19 6.91 -9.13
C LYS A 167 7.28 5.42 -9.50
N CYS A 168 7.29 4.54 -8.49
CA CYS A 168 7.37 3.09 -8.64
C CYS A 168 8.61 2.61 -9.41
N GLN A 169 9.77 3.18 -9.09
CA GLN A 169 11.05 2.86 -9.71
C GLN A 169 11.90 1.88 -8.88
N ASP A 170 11.53 1.65 -7.62
CA ASP A 170 12.31 0.84 -6.69
C ASP A 170 11.59 -0.47 -6.40
N CYS A 171 12.35 -1.52 -6.11
CA CYS A 171 11.78 -2.79 -5.67
C CYS A 171 11.77 -2.91 -4.16
N LEU A 172 10.68 -3.48 -3.62
CA LEU A 172 10.63 -3.92 -2.24
C LEU A 172 11.72 -4.98 -1.98
N PRO A 173 12.19 -5.14 -0.73
CA PRO A 173 13.17 -6.18 -0.40
C PRO A 173 12.76 -7.55 -0.95
N GLY A 174 13.71 -8.29 -1.51
CA GLY A 174 13.55 -9.62 -2.14
C GLY A 174 12.85 -9.64 -3.51
N TYR A 175 12.51 -8.47 -4.07
CA TYR A 175 12.21 -8.32 -5.49
C TYR A 175 13.47 -7.87 -6.25
N LEU A 176 13.53 -8.17 -7.54
CA LEU A 176 14.53 -7.64 -8.48
C LEU A 176 13.87 -6.86 -9.60
N TRP A 177 14.59 -5.87 -10.09
CA TRP A 177 14.21 -5.17 -11.30
C TRP A 177 14.57 -5.99 -12.55
N ASP A 178 13.55 -6.39 -13.30
CA ASP A 178 13.64 -7.00 -14.62
C ASP A 178 12.37 -6.63 -15.41
N ASN A 179 12.40 -5.45 -16.06
CA ASN A 179 11.24 -4.82 -16.70
C ASN A 179 10.03 -4.75 -15.76
N GLY A 180 10.28 -4.37 -14.50
CA GLY A 180 9.34 -4.39 -13.38
C GLY A 180 9.90 -5.20 -12.21
N CYS A 181 9.29 -5.08 -11.04
CA CYS A 181 9.74 -5.82 -9.86
C CYS A 181 9.19 -7.24 -9.86
N LYS A 182 10.08 -8.23 -9.93
CA LYS A 182 9.73 -9.66 -9.88
C LYS A 182 10.20 -10.27 -8.57
N SER A 183 9.31 -11.03 -7.93
CA SER A 183 9.59 -11.70 -6.65
C SER A 183 10.56 -12.84 -6.87
N ARG A 184 11.67 -12.90 -6.14
CA ARG A 184 12.61 -14.05 -6.17
C ARG A 184 12.17 -15.18 -5.23
N VAL A 185 10.93 -15.60 -5.35
CA VAL A 185 10.42 -16.81 -4.68
C VAL A 185 10.94 -18.03 -5.42
N CYS A 186 11.49 -19.00 -4.70
CA CYS A 186 12.03 -20.23 -5.30
C CYS A 186 11.26 -21.50 -4.94
N ASP A 187 10.23 -21.36 -4.11
CA ASP A 187 9.40 -22.46 -3.66
C ASP A 187 7.92 -22.04 -3.74
N ASN A 188 7.05 -23.02 -3.88
CA ASN A 188 5.60 -22.87 -4.10
C ASN A 188 4.89 -22.20 -2.91
N GLU A 189 5.52 -22.16 -1.75
CA GLU A 189 5.03 -21.54 -0.51
C GLU A 189 5.36 -20.03 -0.40
N LEU A 190 5.77 -19.36 -1.49
CA LEU A 190 6.22 -17.96 -1.48
C LEU A 190 7.46 -17.69 -0.62
N LEU A 191 8.25 -18.73 -0.36
CA LEU A 191 9.44 -18.63 0.46
C LEU A 191 10.66 -18.14 -0.34
N ARG A 192 11.47 -17.33 0.33
CA ARG A 192 12.68 -16.69 -0.20
C ARG A 192 13.90 -17.47 0.26
N CYS A 193 14.95 -17.49 -0.56
CA CYS A 193 16.25 -17.97 -0.12
C CYS A 193 16.72 -17.17 1.11
N GLN A 194 17.14 -17.88 2.14
CA GLN A 194 17.67 -17.36 3.39
C GLN A 194 19.19 -17.21 3.28
N ASN A 195 19.81 -16.57 4.28
CA ASN A 195 21.27 -16.53 4.46
C ASN A 195 22.07 -16.08 3.21
N GLY A 196 21.51 -15.11 2.47
CA GLY A 196 22.15 -14.54 1.28
C GLY A 196 22.07 -15.42 0.02
N GLY A 197 21.25 -16.48 0.01
CA GLY A 197 21.01 -17.27 -1.20
C GLY A 197 20.30 -16.49 -2.31
N VAL A 198 20.58 -16.82 -3.56
CA VAL A 198 19.99 -16.17 -4.74
C VAL A 198 19.05 -17.13 -5.44
N CYS A 199 17.82 -16.68 -5.73
CA CYS A 199 16.89 -17.47 -6.51
C CYS A 199 17.28 -17.53 -7.99
N LEU A 200 17.47 -18.73 -8.51
CA LEU A 200 17.68 -18.97 -9.93
C LEU A 200 16.38 -19.45 -10.56
N ASN A 201 15.93 -18.72 -11.60
CA ASN A 201 14.76 -19.05 -12.41
C ASN A 201 13.48 -19.36 -11.61
N HIS A 202 13.32 -18.82 -10.40
CA HIS A 202 12.21 -19.11 -9.50
C HIS A 202 12.04 -20.59 -9.13
N LEU A 203 13.10 -21.39 -9.29
CA LEU A 203 13.03 -22.85 -9.13
C LEU A 203 13.93 -23.38 -8.02
N ARG A 204 15.05 -22.70 -7.77
CA ARG A 204 16.06 -23.17 -6.82
C ARG A 204 16.85 -22.02 -6.22
N CYS A 205 17.14 -22.13 -4.93
CA CYS A 205 18.13 -21.28 -4.29
C CYS A 205 19.57 -21.73 -4.58
N GLN A 206 20.38 -20.79 -5.06
CA GLN A 206 21.83 -20.90 -5.04
C GLN A 206 22.34 -20.37 -3.70
N CYS A 207 22.81 -21.27 -2.85
CA CYS A 207 23.30 -20.93 -1.51
C CYS A 207 24.74 -20.43 -1.53
N THR A 208 25.05 -19.55 -0.58
CA THR A 208 26.42 -19.17 -0.23
C THR A 208 27.17 -20.37 0.36
N SER A 209 28.50 -20.36 0.36
CA SER A 209 29.31 -21.53 0.77
C SER A 209 29.03 -22.01 2.20
N ALA A 210 28.63 -21.10 3.09
CA ALA A 210 28.34 -21.40 4.49
C ALA A 210 26.95 -22.01 4.73
N TYR A 211 26.10 -22.15 3.72
CA TYR A 211 24.71 -22.62 3.87
C TYR A 211 24.29 -23.62 2.79
N THR A 212 23.29 -24.43 3.11
CA THR A 212 22.68 -25.49 2.30
C THR A 212 21.19 -25.61 2.64
N GLY A 213 20.48 -26.52 1.97
CA GLY A 213 19.02 -26.65 2.04
C GLY A 213 18.33 -26.08 0.82
N LEU A 214 17.02 -26.32 0.70
CA LEU A 214 16.22 -25.87 -0.46
C LEU A 214 16.11 -24.34 -0.51
N LEU A 215 16.11 -23.71 0.66
CA LEU A 215 16.04 -22.27 0.86
C LEU A 215 17.32 -21.73 1.50
N CYS A 216 18.42 -22.48 1.52
CA CYS A 216 19.66 -22.10 2.21
C CYS A 216 19.48 -21.90 3.72
N GLU A 217 18.53 -22.63 4.32
CA GLU A 217 18.11 -22.49 5.71
C GLU A 217 19.06 -23.18 6.70
N LYS A 218 19.95 -24.06 6.23
CA LYS A 218 20.85 -24.86 7.08
C LYS A 218 22.30 -24.40 6.90
N PRO A 219 23.10 -24.24 7.96
CA PRO A 219 24.53 -24.01 7.79
C PRO A 219 25.20 -25.25 7.16
N ARG A 220 26.20 -25.02 6.30
CA ARG A 220 27.11 -26.06 5.83
C ARG A 220 28.14 -26.30 6.93
N CYS A 221 28.03 -27.47 7.54
CA CYS A 221 29.10 -28.00 8.38
C CYS A 221 30.01 -28.80 7.45
N GLU A 222 31.10 -28.18 7.00
CA GLU A 222 32.14 -28.91 6.28
C GLU A 222 32.70 -29.95 7.26
N SER A 223 32.47 -31.23 6.94
CA SER A 223 33.25 -32.30 7.54
C SER A 223 34.64 -32.18 6.97
N GLU A 224 35.55 -31.51 7.69
CA GLU A 224 36.90 -31.97 8.01
C GLU A 224 37.31 -31.29 9.34
N LEU A 225 37.43 -32.09 10.41
CA LEU A 225 37.97 -31.76 11.74
C LEU A 225 37.18 -30.82 12.68
N GLY A 226 35.89 -30.54 12.43
CA GLY A 226 35.06 -29.85 13.43
C GLY A 226 33.62 -29.57 12.97
N GLY A 227 32.77 -30.60 12.99
CA GLY A 227 31.34 -30.45 12.67
C GLY A 227 30.58 -29.57 13.68
N CYS A 228 29.49 -28.95 13.24
CA CYS A 228 28.68 -28.05 14.06
C CYS A 228 28.04 -28.78 15.26
N GLY A 229 28.72 -28.79 16.39
CA GLY A 229 28.13 -29.13 17.68
C GLY A 229 27.19 -28.01 18.11
N GLY A 230 25.89 -28.27 18.12
CA GLY A 230 24.99 -27.51 18.99
C GLY A 230 25.43 -27.69 20.45
N PRO A 231 25.16 -26.72 21.34
CA PRO A 231 25.62 -26.76 22.73
C PRO A 231 25.12 -27.94 23.59
N ASP A 232 24.37 -28.91 23.05
CA ASP A 232 23.78 -30.04 23.79
C ASP A 232 24.19 -31.46 23.33
N SER A 233 25.28 -31.63 22.57
CA SER A 233 25.75 -32.98 22.18
C SER A 233 27.15 -33.37 22.65
N GLY A 234 27.68 -32.67 23.65
CA GLY A 234 28.87 -33.09 24.39
C GLY A 234 28.53 -34.01 25.57
N GLN A 235 27.95 -35.19 25.34
CA GLN A 235 28.20 -36.28 26.30
C GLN A 235 29.63 -36.73 26.03
N THR A 236 30.57 -36.13 26.77
CA THR A 236 31.94 -36.62 26.87
C THR A 236 31.85 -38.09 27.28
N ALA A 237 32.06 -39.01 26.35
CA ALA A 237 32.27 -40.40 26.68
C ALA A 237 33.49 -40.42 27.62
N LEU A 238 33.26 -40.61 28.93
CA LEU A 238 34.33 -40.76 29.90
C LEU A 238 35.16 -41.96 29.45
N SER A 239 36.35 -41.68 28.93
CA SER A 239 37.35 -42.71 28.65
C SER A 239 37.57 -43.53 29.93
N PRO A 240 37.64 -44.87 29.85
CA PRO A 240 37.87 -45.74 31.01
C PRO A 240 39.17 -45.41 31.76
N THR A 241 40.12 -44.73 31.11
CA THR A 241 41.33 -44.21 31.75
C THR A 241 41.07 -43.10 32.76
N SER A 242 40.04 -42.27 32.53
CA SER A 242 39.71 -41.15 33.42
C SER A 242 39.05 -41.60 34.73
N LEU A 243 38.33 -42.73 34.69
CA LEU A 243 37.75 -43.36 35.88
C LEU A 243 38.83 -44.04 36.74
N LEU A 244 39.84 -44.65 36.12
CA LEU A 244 40.96 -45.28 36.83
C LEU A 244 41.82 -44.24 37.57
N ILE A 245 42.07 -43.08 36.93
CA ILE A 245 42.79 -41.95 37.55
C ILE A 245 42.00 -41.38 38.73
N LEU A 246 40.67 -41.25 38.58
CA LEU A 246 39.82 -40.77 39.67
C LEU A 246 39.76 -41.76 40.85
N LEU A 247 39.76 -43.07 40.58
CA LEU A 247 39.79 -44.11 41.62
C LEU A 247 41.13 -44.11 42.38
N LEU A 248 42.25 -43.91 41.67
CA LEU A 248 43.59 -43.83 42.27
C LEU A 248 43.76 -42.58 43.14
N LEU A 249 43.18 -41.45 42.76
CA LEU A 249 43.20 -40.21 43.55
C LEU A 249 42.31 -40.31 44.82
N LEU A 250 41.19 -41.03 44.73
CA LEU A 250 40.31 -41.29 45.88
C LEU A 250 40.92 -42.31 46.86
N LEU A 251 41.66 -43.32 46.38
CA LEU A 251 42.38 -44.25 47.25
C LEU A 251 43.62 -43.59 47.89
N GLY A 252 44.34 -42.73 47.16
CA GLY A 252 45.51 -41.99 47.68
C GLY A 252 45.16 -41.02 48.82
N SER A 253 43.96 -40.45 48.82
CA SER A 253 43.48 -39.55 49.89
C SER A 253 43.03 -40.28 51.16
N THR A 254 42.86 -41.61 51.12
CA THR A 254 42.60 -42.43 52.32
C THR A 254 43.87 -42.91 53.03
N LEU A 255 45.04 -42.87 52.36
CA LEU A 255 46.33 -43.24 52.96
C LEU A 255 47.07 -42.05 53.59
N PHE A 256 46.74 -40.81 53.21
CA PHE A 256 47.34 -39.60 53.82
C PHE A 256 46.59 -39.08 55.06
N ARG A 257 45.50 -39.73 55.47
CA ARG A 257 44.73 -39.35 56.68
C ARG A 257 45.09 -40.17 57.92
N GLU A 258 46.30 -40.72 57.98
CA GLU A 258 46.88 -41.41 59.14
C GLU A 258 48.34 -40.95 59.37
N ALA A 259 48.60 -39.63 59.34
CA ALA A 259 49.94 -39.09 59.66
C ALA A 259 49.91 -37.68 60.26
N SER A 260 48.89 -37.33 61.04
CA SER A 260 48.87 -36.08 61.82
C SER A 260 48.02 -36.24 63.09
N TYR A 261 48.51 -37.02 64.05
CA TYR A 261 48.12 -36.90 65.46
C TYR A 261 49.37 -36.75 66.33
N CYS A 262 49.49 -35.55 66.92
CA CYS A 262 50.19 -35.19 68.16
C CYS A 262 51.72 -35.37 68.26
N PRO A 263 52.42 -34.71 69.22
CA PRO A 263 51.95 -34.22 70.52
C PRO A 263 51.48 -32.77 70.56
#